data_AF-A0A945Q303-F1
#
_entry.id   AF-A0A945Q303-F1
#
_cell.length_a   1.000
_cell.length_b   1.000
_cell.length_c   1.000
_cell.angle_alpha   90.00
_cell.angle_beta   90.00
_cell.angle_gamma   90.00
#
_symmetry.space_group_name_H-M   'P 1'
#
loop_
_entity.id
_entity.type
_entity.pdbx_description
1 polymer ?
#
loop_
_entity_poly.entity_id
_entity_poly.type
_entity_poly.pdbx_seq_one_letter_code
_entity_poly.pdbx_strand_id
1 'polypeptide(L)'
;MSHLPNEELISAAAGELGQAGASELGVIASLRAQGHEPEAVRAAIEQCELRSKAGIAWKPGGQTRQHWLLTRDGLEQASHPLVAQFHANLIVQSGVNHVIDLTAGLGSDSAAFIEAGL
;
A
#
# COMPACT_ATOMS: atom_id res chain seq x y z
N MET A 1 6.96 8.21 17.95
CA MET A 1 6.45 7.45 16.78
C MET A 1 4.94 7.66 16.62
N SER A 2 4.47 8.90 16.41
CA SER A 2 3.03 9.19 16.28
C SER A 2 2.73 10.18 15.14
N HIS A 3 3.29 9.91 13.96
CA HIS A 3 3.04 10.70 12.75
C HIS A 3 2.51 9.85 11.59
N LEU A 4 2.24 8.56 11.83
CA LEU A 4 1.63 7.72 10.82
C LEU A 4 0.15 8.10 10.69
N PRO A 5 -0.34 8.30 9.46
CA PRO A 5 -1.74 8.61 9.24
C PRO A 5 -2.55 7.38 9.61
N ASN A 6 -3.68 7.59 10.30
CA ASN A 6 -4.64 6.51 10.50
C ASN A 6 -5.45 6.29 9.21
N GLU A 7 -6.10 5.13 9.10
CA GLU A 7 -6.89 4.78 7.91
C GLU A 7 -8.02 5.80 7.64
N GLU A 8 -8.57 6.39 8.70
CA GLU A 8 -9.60 7.44 8.60
C GLU A 8 -9.07 8.68 7.86
N LEU A 9 -7.89 9.17 8.21
CA LEU A 9 -7.28 10.34 7.56
C LEU A 9 -6.84 10.02 6.12
N ILE A 10 -6.35 8.81 5.85
CA ILE A 10 -6.04 8.38 4.48
C ILE A 10 -7.31 8.35 3.64
N SER A 11 -8.41 7.80 4.19
CA SER A 11 -9.70 7.72 3.52
C SER A 11 -10.31 9.10 3.27
N ALA A 12 -10.25 10.01 4.25
CA ALA A 12 -10.69 11.39 4.10
C ALA A 12 -9.90 12.12 3.00
N ALA A 13 -8.57 12.00 3.01
CA ALA A 13 -7.70 12.57 1.98
C ALA A 13 -8.02 12.01 0.59
N ALA A 14 -8.19 10.69 0.46
CA ALA A 14 -8.57 10.05 -0.80
C ALA A 14 -9.96 10.52 -1.30
N GLY A 15 -10.92 10.68 -0.38
CA GLY A 15 -12.25 11.18 -0.66
C GLY A 15 -12.24 12.62 -1.17
N GLU A 16 -11.47 13.51 -0.54
CA GLU A 16 -11.33 14.91 -0.98
C GLU A 16 -10.55 15.02 -2.31
N LEU A 17 -9.46 14.25 -2.48
CA LEU A 17 -8.69 14.21 -3.74
C LEU A 17 -9.51 13.68 -4.92
N GLY A 18 -10.48 12.80 -4.66
CA GLY A 18 -11.36 12.23 -5.69
C GLY A 18 -12.43 13.19 -6.20
N GLN A 19 -12.60 14.36 -5.58
CA GLN A 19 -13.62 15.33 -5.99
C GLN A 19 -13.21 16.08 -7.26
N ALA A 20 -14.17 16.35 -8.14
CA ALA A 20 -13.92 17.08 -9.37
C ALA A 20 -13.41 18.51 -9.06
N GLY A 21 -12.23 18.85 -9.59
CA GLY A 21 -11.60 20.15 -9.37
C GLY A 21 -10.83 20.27 -8.05
N ALA A 22 -10.68 19.19 -7.28
CA ALA A 22 -9.81 19.19 -6.11
C ALA A 22 -8.35 19.44 -6.52
N SER A 23 -7.65 20.24 -5.71
CA SER A 23 -6.20 20.40 -5.80
C SER A 23 -5.56 19.85 -4.53
N GLU A 24 -4.39 19.24 -4.64
CA GLU A 24 -3.67 18.67 -3.48
C GLU A 24 -3.44 19.70 -2.38
N LEU A 25 -3.03 20.93 -2.75
CA LEU A 25 -2.88 22.04 -1.81
C LEU A 25 -4.19 22.41 -1.10
N GLY A 26 -5.32 22.36 -1.82
CA GLY A 26 -6.64 22.59 -1.25
C GLY A 26 -7.03 21.53 -0.23
N VAL A 27 -6.76 20.25 -0.53
CA VAL A 27 -7.00 19.14 0.40
C VAL A 27 -6.12 19.26 1.64
N ILE A 28 -4.83 19.58 1.47
CA ILE A 28 -3.92 19.80 2.60
C ILE A 28 -4.42 20.93 3.51
N ALA A 29 -4.87 22.04 2.94
CA ALA A 29 -5.41 23.17 3.69
C ALA A 29 -6.71 22.80 4.43
N SER A 30 -7.62 22.08 3.76
CA SER A 30 -8.87 21.56 4.33
C SER A 30 -8.62 20.67 5.54
N LEU A 31 -7.80 19.62 5.39
CA LEU A 31 -7.52 18.67 6.47
C LEU A 31 -6.82 19.33 7.67
N ARG A 32 -5.92 20.29 7.43
CA ARG A 32 -5.32 21.07 8.52
C ARG A 32 -6.32 21.96 9.24
N ALA A 33 -7.27 22.57 8.51
CA ALA A 33 -8.36 23.36 9.11
C ALA A 33 -9.31 22.51 9.96
N GLN A 34 -9.42 21.21 9.67
CA GLN A 34 -10.16 20.22 10.48
C GLN A 34 -9.40 19.82 11.76
N GLY A 35 -8.17 20.34 11.98
CA GLY A 35 -7.37 20.11 13.18
C GLY A 35 -6.39 18.94 13.07
N HIS A 36 -6.18 18.38 11.88
CA HIS A 36 -5.19 17.32 11.69
C HIS A 36 -3.76 17.88 11.68
N GLU A 37 -2.85 17.15 12.33
CA GLU A 37 -1.44 17.53 12.42
C GLU A 37 -0.78 17.59 11.03
N PRO A 38 0.06 18.60 10.74
CA PRO A 38 0.65 18.80 9.42
C PRO A 38 1.38 17.58 8.86
N GLU A 39 2.08 16.83 9.71
CA GLU A 39 2.84 15.64 9.31
C GLU A 39 1.94 14.44 9.03
N ALA A 40 0.84 14.28 9.79
CA ALA A 40 -0.15 13.24 9.53
C ALA A 40 -0.89 13.49 8.20
N VAL A 41 -1.21 14.75 7.90
CA VAL A 41 -1.78 15.16 6.61
C VAL A 41 -0.81 14.85 5.47
N ARG A 42 0.48 15.24 5.61
CA ARG A 42 1.52 14.93 4.61
C ARG A 42 1.58 13.42 4.34
N ALA A 43 1.65 12.62 5.39
CA ALA A 43 1.76 11.18 5.26
C ALA A 43 0.49 10.54 4.67
N ALA A 44 -0.70 11.07 4.96
CA ALA A 44 -1.96 10.60 4.37
C ALA A 44 -2.02 10.85 2.85
N ILE A 45 -1.64 12.06 2.41
CA ILE A 45 -1.53 12.39 0.98
C ILE A 45 -0.52 11.48 0.29
N GLU A 46 0.63 11.23 0.93
CA GLU A 46 1.64 10.30 0.43
C GLU A 46 1.09 8.85 0.32
N GLN A 47 0.31 8.38 1.30
CA GLN A 47 -0.36 7.07 1.19
C GLN A 47 -1.35 7.03 0.03
N CYS A 48 -2.12 8.10 -0.22
CA CYS A 48 -3.04 8.16 -1.37
C CYS A 48 -2.29 7.97 -2.70
N GLU A 49 -1.16 8.67 -2.87
CA GLU A 49 -0.31 8.54 -4.07
C GLU A 49 0.25 7.12 -4.21
N LEU A 50 0.82 6.58 -3.13
CA LEU A 50 1.45 5.25 -3.13
C LEU A 50 0.41 4.13 -3.35
N ARG A 51 -0.77 4.22 -2.73
CA ARG A 51 -1.86 3.25 -2.92
C ARG A 51 -2.42 3.30 -4.33
N SER A 52 -2.47 4.47 -4.97
CA SER A 52 -2.83 4.61 -6.39
C SER A 52 -1.82 3.89 -7.29
N LYS A 53 -0.51 4.12 -7.06
CA LYS A 53 0.57 3.42 -7.78
C LYS A 53 0.54 1.91 -7.57
N ALA A 54 0.36 1.47 -6.33
CA ALA A 54 0.21 0.06 -6.00
C ALA A 54 -1.03 -0.54 -6.69
N GLY A 55 -2.14 0.22 -6.75
CA GLY A 55 -3.35 -0.21 -7.47
C GLY A 55 -3.10 -0.49 -8.95
N ILE A 56 -2.20 0.26 -9.60
CA ILE A 56 -1.82 0.03 -11.00
C ILE A 56 -0.95 -1.23 -11.13
N ALA A 57 0.08 -1.34 -10.30
CA ALA A 57 1.04 -2.46 -10.38
C ALA A 57 0.41 -3.81 -9.99
N TRP A 58 -0.38 -3.87 -8.91
CA TRP A 58 -0.98 -5.10 -8.37
C TRP A 58 -2.35 -5.46 -8.96
N LYS A 59 -2.91 -4.65 -9.88
CA LYS A 59 -4.19 -4.94 -10.56
C LYS A 59 -4.29 -6.36 -11.17
N PRO A 60 -3.23 -6.92 -11.78
CA PRO A 60 -3.31 -8.26 -12.39
C PRO A 60 -3.44 -9.42 -11.40
N GLY A 61 -3.19 -9.19 -10.09
CA GLY A 61 -3.10 -10.24 -9.06
C GLY A 61 -4.36 -10.46 -8.21
N GLY A 62 -5.47 -9.77 -8.49
CA GLY A 62 -6.77 -10.06 -7.90
C GLY A 62 -7.04 -9.51 -6.48
N GLN A 63 -6.02 -9.16 -5.70
CA GLN A 63 -6.22 -8.52 -4.38
C GLN A 63 -5.73 -7.08 -4.32
N THR A 64 -6.59 -6.20 -3.80
CA THR A 64 -6.26 -4.79 -3.62
C THR A 64 -5.34 -4.63 -2.41
N ARG A 65 -4.23 -3.90 -2.58
CA ARG A 65 -3.34 -3.49 -1.46
C ARG A 65 -3.82 -2.19 -0.80
N GLN A 66 -5.13 -1.92 -0.86
CA GLN A 66 -5.70 -0.64 -0.43
C GLN A 66 -5.54 -0.36 1.07
N HIS A 67 -5.24 -1.36 1.89
CA HIS A 67 -5.00 -1.19 3.33
C HIS A 67 -3.52 -1.27 3.71
N TRP A 68 -2.63 -1.39 2.74
CA TRP A 68 -1.20 -1.43 3.05
C TRP A 68 -0.72 -0.03 3.46
N LEU A 69 0.20 -0.02 4.42
CA LEU A 69 1.01 1.15 4.72
C LEU A 69 2.27 1.07 3.87
N LEU A 70 2.38 1.97 2.91
CA LEU A 70 3.40 1.93 1.88
C LEU A 70 4.47 2.98 2.18
N THR A 71 5.69 2.70 1.75
CA THR A 71 6.75 3.69 1.65
C THR A 71 7.18 3.75 0.19
N ARG A 72 7.66 4.89 -0.29
CA ARG A 72 8.16 5.02 -1.66
C ARG A 72 9.25 3.99 -1.96
N ASP A 73 10.30 3.98 -1.14
CA ASP A 73 11.43 3.06 -1.30
C ASP A 73 10.97 1.59 -1.26
N GLY A 74 10.10 1.26 -0.30
CA GLY A 74 9.52 -0.09 -0.22
C GLY A 74 8.73 -0.47 -1.46
N LEU A 75 7.95 0.46 -2.04
CA LEU A 75 7.14 0.19 -3.23
C LEU A 75 8.03 -0.03 -4.47
N GLU A 76 9.13 0.72 -4.56
CA GLU A 76 10.13 0.60 -5.62
C GLU A 76 10.97 -0.67 -5.50
N GLN A 77 11.21 -1.16 -4.28
CA GLN A 77 11.97 -2.38 -4.00
C GLN A 77 11.10 -3.65 -3.98
N ALA A 78 9.79 -3.52 -3.80
CA ALA A 78 8.88 -4.66 -3.69
C ALA A 78 8.92 -5.54 -4.94
N SER A 79 8.96 -6.85 -4.73
CA SER A 79 8.84 -7.84 -5.81
C SER A 79 7.60 -7.56 -6.64
N HIS A 80 7.79 -7.45 -7.96
CA HIS A 80 6.70 -7.24 -8.89
C HIS A 80 5.66 -8.38 -8.75
N PRO A 81 4.34 -8.12 -8.80
CA PRO A 81 3.31 -9.11 -8.45
C PRO A 81 3.42 -10.43 -9.23
N LEU A 82 3.73 -10.34 -10.53
CA LEU A 82 3.92 -11.53 -11.37
C LEU A 82 5.12 -12.39 -10.92
N VAL A 83 6.18 -11.76 -10.42
CA VAL A 83 7.37 -12.46 -9.92
C VAL A 83 7.07 -13.09 -8.56
N ALA A 84 6.42 -12.37 -7.66
CA ALA A 84 5.99 -12.88 -6.37
C ALA A 84 5.07 -14.11 -6.52
N GLN A 85 4.09 -14.04 -7.42
CA GLN A 85 3.20 -15.17 -7.71
C GLN A 85 3.96 -16.36 -8.33
N PHE A 86 4.93 -16.08 -9.21
CA PHE A 86 5.77 -17.13 -9.79
C PHE A 86 6.58 -17.86 -8.71
N HIS A 87 7.20 -17.11 -7.77
CA HIS A 87 7.90 -17.71 -6.63
C HIS A 87 6.98 -18.56 -5.75
N ALA A 88 5.79 -18.04 -5.41
CA ALA A 88 4.81 -18.76 -4.61
C ALA A 88 4.41 -20.10 -5.27
N ASN A 89 4.15 -20.09 -6.58
CA ASN A 89 3.79 -21.29 -7.34
C ASN A 89 4.93 -22.33 -7.35
N LEU A 90 6.19 -21.90 -7.46
CA LEU A 90 7.34 -22.82 -7.40
C LEU A 90 7.44 -23.50 -6.03
N ILE A 91 7.22 -22.76 -4.95
CA ILE A 91 7.25 -23.31 -3.59
C ILE A 91 6.12 -24.31 -3.39
N VAL A 92 4.89 -23.99 -3.80
CA VAL A 92 3.75 -24.93 -3.76
C VAL A 92 4.06 -26.20 -4.55
N GLN A 93 4.61 -26.08 -5.77
CA GLN A 93 4.97 -27.24 -6.60
C GLN A 93 6.07 -28.11 -5.99
N SER A 94 6.91 -27.55 -5.11
CA SER A 94 7.94 -28.31 -4.40
C SER A 94 7.39 -29.14 -3.23
N GLY A 95 6.11 -29.01 -2.89
CA GLY A 95 5.48 -29.74 -1.78
C GLY A 95 5.78 -29.16 -0.39
N VAL A 96 6.38 -27.97 -0.32
CA VAL A 96 6.55 -27.20 0.92
C VAL A 96 5.19 -26.71 1.40
N ASN A 97 4.96 -26.78 2.71
CA ASN A 97 3.71 -26.38 3.36
C ASN A 97 3.89 -25.29 4.44
N HIS A 98 5.13 -24.85 4.68
CA HIS A 98 5.46 -23.78 5.62
C HIS A 98 6.62 -22.95 5.08
N VAL A 99 6.44 -21.62 5.06
CA VAL A 99 7.46 -20.67 4.61
C VAL A 99 7.74 -19.65 5.70
N ILE A 100 9.01 -19.30 5.88
CA ILE A 100 9.44 -18.18 6.72
C ILE A 100 10.14 -17.17 5.81
N ASP A 101 9.54 -16.00 5.64
CA ASP A 101 10.11 -14.89 4.88
C ASP A 101 10.95 -14.00 5.80
N LEU A 102 12.26 -14.25 5.81
CA LEU A 102 13.22 -13.53 6.67
C LEU A 102 13.52 -12.11 6.16
N THR A 103 13.06 -11.75 4.96
CA THR A 103 13.38 -10.50 4.27
C THR A 103 12.13 -9.84 3.68
N ALA A 104 11.00 -9.97 4.37
CA ALA A 104 9.68 -9.69 3.80
C ALA A 104 9.50 -8.27 3.23
N GLY A 105 10.24 -7.27 3.71
CA GLY A 105 10.14 -5.89 3.22
C GLY A 105 8.71 -5.36 3.37
N LEU A 106 8.11 -4.87 2.27
CA LEU A 106 6.68 -4.51 2.24
C LEU A 106 5.71 -5.70 2.28
N GLY A 107 6.22 -6.92 2.17
CA GLY A 107 5.44 -8.16 2.25
C GLY A 107 4.86 -8.63 0.91
N SER A 108 5.41 -8.21 -0.24
CA SER A 108 4.90 -8.61 -1.57
C SER A 108 4.97 -10.13 -1.78
N ASP A 109 6.13 -10.74 -1.53
CA ASP A 109 6.31 -12.20 -1.65
C ASP A 109 5.53 -12.95 -0.58
N SER A 110 5.60 -12.51 0.67
CA SER A 110 4.79 -13.03 1.78
C SER A 110 3.29 -13.06 1.47
N ALA A 111 2.74 -11.99 0.87
CA ALA A 111 1.32 -11.95 0.50
C ALA A 111 1.00 -12.92 -0.64
N ALA A 112 1.90 -13.09 -1.62
CA ALA A 112 1.74 -14.08 -2.67
C ALA A 112 1.80 -15.53 -2.12
N PHE A 113 2.61 -15.79 -1.08
CA PHE A 113 2.62 -17.08 -0.40
C PHE A 113 1.27 -17.38 0.26
N ILE A 114 0.72 -16.43 1.01
CA ILE A 114 -0.63 -16.55 1.63
C ILE A 114 -1.69 -16.79 0.56
N GLU A 115 -1.65 -16.04 -0.55
CA GLU A 115 -2.59 -16.17 -1.68
C GLU A 115 -2.48 -17.54 -2.37
N ALA A 116 -1.30 -18.15 -2.38
CA ALA A 116 -1.05 -19.49 -2.90
C ALA A 116 -1.37 -20.62 -1.89
N GLY A 117 -1.76 -20.27 -0.66
CA GLY A 117 -2.13 -21.23 0.39
C GLY A 117 -0.96 -21.79 1.21
N LEU A 118 0.16 -21.05 1.27
CA LEU A 118 1.34 -21.34 2.10
C LEU A 118 1.28 -20.63 3.46
#